data_AF-A0A1W9VM62-F1
#
_entry.id   AF-A0A1W9VM62-F1
#
_cell.length_a   1.000
_cell.length_b   1.000
_cell.length_c   1.000
_cell.angle_alpha   90.00
_cell.angle_beta   90.00
_cell.angle_gamma   90.00
#
_symmetry.space_group_name_H-M   'P 1'
#
loop_
_entity.id
_entity.type
_entity.pdbx_description
1 polymer ?
#
loop_
_entity_poly.entity_id
_entity_poly.type
_entity_poly.pdbx_seq_one_letter_code
_entity_poly.pdbx_strand_id
1 'polypeptide(L)'
;MLMELLNQILTLYNWGVFCILLFFLFWIARFFEQRLSEKKDTKKSLLYPFFLVPMILFFISAVIYALSGKLIVGNQLADILRIIGGIIFAAVGFALLQTMMGGRT
;
A
#
# COMPACT_ATOMS: atom_id res chain seq x y z
N MET A 1 -26.44 -16.65 -0.51
CA MET A 1 -25.56 -17.23 0.53
C MET A 1 -24.24 -17.79 -0.01
N LEU A 2 -24.18 -18.94 -0.71
CA LEU A 2 -22.90 -19.50 -1.19
C LEU A 2 -22.14 -18.54 -2.13
N MET A 3 -22.86 -17.93 -3.07
CA MET A 3 -22.27 -17.03 -4.06
C MET A 3 -21.76 -15.71 -3.46
N GLU A 4 -22.42 -15.20 -2.42
CA GLU A 4 -21.98 -13.99 -1.69
C GLU A 4 -20.73 -14.27 -0.85
N LEU A 5 -20.69 -15.44 -0.20
CA LEU A 5 -19.56 -15.86 0.61
C LEU A 5 -18.31 -16.08 -0.26
N LEU A 6 -18.48 -16.68 -1.44
CA LEU A 6 -17.40 -16.81 -2.43
C LEU A 6 -16.86 -15.44 -2.86
N ASN A 7 -17.75 -14.47 -3.13
CA ASN A 7 -17.36 -13.13 -3.52
C ASN A 7 -16.57 -12.42 -2.42
N GLN A 8 -16.99 -12.53 -1.15
CA GLN A 8 -16.27 -11.96 -0.01
C GLN A 8 -14.86 -12.53 0.12
N ILE A 9 -14.72 -13.86 0.00
CA ILE A 9 -13.42 -14.54 0.05
C ILE A 9 -12.54 -14.09 -1.12
N LEU A 10 -13.08 -14.00 -2.34
CA LEU A 10 -12.32 -13.55 -3.52
C LEU A 10 -11.82 -12.12 -3.36
N THR A 11 -12.66 -11.22 -2.85
CA THR A 11 -12.29 -9.83 -2.60
C THR A 11 -11.18 -9.75 -1.55
N LEU A 12 -11.31 -10.45 -0.42
CA LEU A 12 -10.27 -10.46 0.61
C LEU A 12 -8.97 -11.10 0.11
N TYR A 13 -9.05 -12.17 -0.69
CA TYR A 13 -7.89 -12.81 -1.28
C TYR A 13 -7.12 -11.85 -2.20
N ASN A 14 -7.82 -11.19 -3.14
CA ASN A 14 -7.19 -10.31 -4.12
C ASN A 14 -6.51 -9.10 -3.44
N TRP A 15 -7.22 -8.44 -2.52
CA TRP A 15 -6.67 -7.28 -1.82
C TRP A 15 -5.70 -7.64 -0.71
N GLY A 16 -5.80 -8.85 -0.14
CA GLY A 16 -4.83 -9.40 0.79
C GLY A 16 -3.47 -9.63 0.13
N VAL A 17 -3.44 -10.20 -1.07
CA VAL A 17 -2.20 -10.33 -1.86
C VAL A 17 -1.58 -8.96 -2.13
N PHE A 18 -2.40 -7.95 -2.46
CA PHE A 18 -1.90 -6.58 -2.63
C PHE A 18 -1.26 -6.02 -1.35
N CYS A 19 -1.89 -6.24 -0.18
CA CYS A 19 -1.32 -5.83 1.10
C CYS A 19 0.01 -6.53 1.41
N ILE A 20 0.15 -7.82 1.04
CA ILE A 20 1.41 -8.57 1.19
C ILE A 20 2.50 -7.95 0.31
N LEU A 21 2.19 -7.60 -0.93
CA LEU A 21 3.14 -6.93 -1.83
C LEU A 21 3.59 -5.57 -1.26
N LEU A 22 2.65 -4.79 -0.70
CA LEU A 22 2.98 -3.52 -0.03
C LEU A 22 3.89 -3.73 1.19
N PHE A 23 3.66 -4.80 1.96
CA PHE A 23 4.50 -5.14 3.10
C PHE A 23 5.93 -5.47 2.69
N PHE A 24 6.12 -6.22 1.60
CA PHE A 24 7.46 -6.46 1.05
C PHE A 24 8.11 -5.16 0.57
N LEU A 25 7.36 -4.29 -0.11
CA LEU A 25 7.89 -3.01 -0.57
C LEU A 25 8.32 -2.11 0.60
N PHE A 26 7.55 -2.12 1.69
CA PHE A 26 7.91 -1.45 2.95
C PHE A 26 9.22 -1.99 3.55
N TRP A 27 9.43 -3.31 3.52
CA TRP A 27 10.70 -3.91 3.93
C TRP A 27 11.87 -3.50 3.04
N ILE A 28 11.66 -3.46 1.73
CA ILE A 28 12.67 -2.99 0.77
C ILE A 28 13.02 -1.52 1.05
N ALA A 29 12.02 -0.67 1.26
CA ALA A 29 12.22 0.73 1.63
C ALA A 29 13.06 0.87 2.91
N ARG A 30 12.73 0.08 3.94
CA ARG A 30 13.49 0.05 5.19
C ARG A 30 14.95 -0.33 4.99
N PHE A 31 15.21 -1.34 4.17
CA PHE A 31 16.56 -1.82 3.91
C PHE A 31 17.40 -0.75 3.21
N PHE A 32 16.85 -0.06 2.21
CA PHE A 32 17.55 1.01 1.51
C PHE A 32 17.81 2.22 2.42
N GLU A 33 16.87 2.58 3.29
CA GLU A 33 17.05 3.68 4.24
C GLU A 33 18.18 3.39 5.25
N GLN A 34 18.25 2.16 5.78
CA GLN A 34 19.33 1.74 6.68
C GLN A 34 20.69 1.81 5.97
N ARG A 35 20.77 1.29 4.74
CA ARG A 35 22.02 1.26 3.96
C ARG A 35 22.49 2.65 3.52
N LEU A 36 21.57 3.58 3.28
CA LEU A 36 21.88 4.97 2.94
C LEU A 36 22.33 5.78 4.18
N SER A 37 21.70 5.53 5.33
CA SER A 37 22.05 6.19 6.60
C SER A 37 23.47 5.83 7.07
N GLU A 38 23.95 4.62 6.77
CA GLU A 38 25.33 4.20 7.07
C GLU A 38 26.38 4.82 6.14
N LYS A 39 26.00 5.13 4.89
CA LYS A 39 26.94 5.60 3.85
C LYS A 39 27.06 7.12 3.75
N LYS A 40 26.03 7.85 4.16
CA LYS A 40 26.00 9.30 4.07
C LYS A 40 25.31 9.80 5.33
N ASP A 41 26.00 10.68 6.06
CA ASP A 41 25.53 11.45 7.21
C ASP A 41 24.44 12.46 6.77
N THR A 42 23.47 11.98 6.02
CA THR A 42 22.46 12.72 5.27
C THR A 42 21.11 12.25 5.78
N LYS A 43 20.64 12.99 6.80
CA LYS A 43 19.24 13.22 7.18
C LYS A 43 18.31 12.00 6.96
N LYS A 44 18.03 11.26 8.04
CA LYS A 44 16.97 10.23 8.12
C LYS A 44 15.74 10.65 7.30
N SER A 45 15.51 9.99 6.18
CA SER A 45 14.37 10.30 5.34
C SER A 45 13.17 9.56 5.90
N LEU A 46 12.33 10.26 6.66
CA LEU A 46 11.14 9.80 7.40
C LEU A 46 10.02 9.14 6.54
N LEU A 47 10.36 8.56 5.40
CA LEU A 47 9.46 8.03 4.38
C LEU A 47 8.99 6.59 4.68
N TYR A 48 9.72 5.81 5.47
CA TYR A 48 9.34 4.44 5.83
C TYR A 48 7.91 4.31 6.41
N PRO A 49 7.48 5.08 7.42
CA PRO A 49 6.13 4.95 7.96
C PRO A 49 5.03 5.33 6.95
N PHE A 50 5.34 6.11 5.90
CA PHE A 50 4.36 6.49 4.89
C PHE A 50 3.90 5.32 4.02
N PHE A 51 4.68 4.22 3.92
CA PHE A 51 4.24 3.00 3.22
C PHE A 51 3.19 2.20 3.99
N LEU A 52 3.04 2.41 5.29
CA LEU A 52 1.95 1.80 6.07
C LEU A 52 0.60 2.44 5.76
N VAL A 53 0.59 3.73 5.40
CA VAL A 53 -0.64 4.47 5.06
C VAL A 53 -1.40 3.82 3.90
N PRO A 54 -0.82 3.60 2.70
CA PRO A 54 -1.54 2.95 1.62
C PRO A 54 -1.95 1.52 1.99
N MET A 55 -1.11 0.77 2.71
CA MET A 55 -1.43 -0.58 3.17
C MET A 55 -2.71 -0.60 4.02
N ILE A 56 -2.81 0.30 5.00
CA ILE A 56 -3.99 0.42 5.86
C ILE A 56 -5.21 0.87 5.05
N LEU A 57 -5.06 1.84 4.15
CA LEU A 57 -6.16 2.32 3.30
C LEU A 57 -6.73 1.22 2.40
N PHE A 58 -5.85 0.44 1.75
CA PHE A 58 -6.26 -0.69 0.92
C PHE A 58 -6.91 -1.80 1.75
N PHE A 59 -6.37 -2.09 2.93
CA PHE A 59 -6.93 -3.10 3.84
C PHE A 59 -8.33 -2.69 4.33
N ILE A 60 -8.51 -1.46 4.81
CA ILE A 60 -9.81 -0.95 5.26
C ILE A 60 -10.82 -0.96 4.10
N SER A 61 -10.42 -0.54 2.90
CA SER A 61 -11.29 -0.61 1.72
C SER A 61 -11.72 -2.04 1.41
N ALA A 62 -10.80 -3.01 1.48
CA ALA A 62 -11.11 -4.41 1.24
C ALA A 62 -12.12 -4.96 2.27
N VAL A 63 -11.97 -4.61 3.54
CA VAL A 63 -12.91 -4.97 4.61
C VAL A 63 -14.30 -4.35 4.35
N ILE A 64 -14.36 -3.06 3.99
CA ILE A 64 -15.64 -2.40 3.68
C ILE A 64 -16.34 -3.10 2.50
N TYR A 65 -15.59 -3.46 1.46
CA TYR A 65 -16.13 -4.18 0.31
C TYR A 65 -16.65 -5.57 0.68
N ALA A 66 -15.90 -6.32 1.49
CA ALA A 66 -16.33 -7.62 2.00
C ALA A 66 -17.63 -7.50 2.82
N LEU A 67 -17.74 -6.50 3.70
CA LEU A 67 -18.93 -6.25 4.51
C LEU A 67 -20.13 -5.76 3.69
N SER A 68 -19.89 -5.01 2.61
CA SER A 68 -20.95 -4.47 1.76
C SER A 68 -21.53 -5.48 0.77
N GLY A 69 -20.91 -6.67 0.63
CA GLY A 69 -21.30 -7.68 -0.37
C GLY A 69 -21.08 -7.23 -1.82
N LYS A 70 -20.40 -6.11 -2.04
CA LYS A 70 -20.04 -5.59 -3.37
C LYS A 70 -18.66 -6.13 -3.74
N LEU A 71 -18.51 -6.61 -4.96
CA LEU A 71 -17.29 -7.28 -5.41
C LEU A 71 -16.10 -6.31 -5.50
N ILE A 72 -16.26 -5.23 -6.27
CA ILE A 72 -15.15 -4.40 -6.73
C ILE A 72 -15.48 -2.91 -6.70
N VAL A 73 -16.70 -2.50 -7.08
CA VAL A 73 -17.08 -1.09 -7.22
C VAL A 73 -18.47 -0.84 -6.63
N GLY A 74 -18.73 0.40 -6.23
CA GLY A 74 -20.07 0.87 -5.89
C GLY A 74 -20.27 1.12 -4.40
N ASN A 75 -19.22 1.04 -3.58
CA ASN A 75 -19.22 1.66 -2.26
C ASN A 75 -18.34 2.91 -2.33
N GLN A 76 -18.99 4.08 -2.32
CA GLN A 76 -18.32 5.38 -2.47
C GLN A 76 -17.16 5.58 -1.49
N LEU A 77 -17.33 5.17 -0.23
CA LEU A 77 -16.31 5.30 0.80
C LEU A 77 -15.10 4.41 0.51
N ALA A 78 -15.35 3.16 0.14
CA ALA A 78 -14.29 2.21 -0.18
C ALA A 78 -13.54 2.55 -1.49
N ASP A 79 -14.24 3.14 -2.46
CA ASP A 79 -13.67 3.65 -3.70
C ASP A 79 -12.75 4.85 -3.44
N ILE A 80 -13.20 5.81 -2.63
CA ILE A 80 -12.39 6.97 -2.23
C ILE A 80 -11.12 6.50 -1.49
N LEU A 81 -11.24 5.54 -0.57
CA LEU A 81 -10.08 4.98 0.14
C LEU A 81 -9.06 4.34 -0.81
N ARG A 82 -9.51 3.63 -1.86
CA ARG A 82 -8.60 3.06 -2.87
C ARG A 82 -7.91 4.12 -3.70
N ILE A 83 -8.64 5.16 -4.10
CA ILE A 83 -8.06 6.26 -4.89
C ILE A 83 -6.99 6.97 -4.07
N ILE A 84 -7.30 7.36 -2.83
CA ILE A 84 -6.34 8.03 -1.94
C ILE A 84 -5.16 7.10 -1.63
N GLY A 85 -5.43 5.83 -1.33
CA GLY A 85 -4.39 4.83 -1.09
C GLY A 85 -3.47 4.65 -2.29
N GLY A 86 -4.02 4.63 -3.51
CA GLY A 86 -3.27 4.54 -4.75
C GLY A 86 -2.40 5.77 -5.02
N ILE A 87 -2.93 6.98 -4.78
CA ILE A 87 -2.16 8.23 -4.94
C ILE A 87 -0.98 8.26 -3.97
N ILE A 88 -1.22 7.93 -2.70
CA ILE A 88 -0.16 7.89 -1.68
C ILE A 88 0.86 6.81 -2.05
N PHE A 89 0.41 5.62 -2.45
CA PHE A 89 1.28 4.54 -2.88
C PHE A 89 2.18 4.96 -4.04
N ALA A 90 1.62 5.61 -5.07
CA ALA A 90 2.40 6.09 -6.21
C ALA A 90 3.43 7.16 -5.81
N ALA A 91 3.04 8.11 -4.95
CA ALA A 91 3.93 9.17 -4.47
C ALA A 91 5.11 8.59 -3.65
N VAL A 92 4.81 7.68 -2.71
CA VAL A 92 5.84 7.06 -1.86
C VAL A 92 6.69 6.09 -2.67
N GLY A 93 6.11 5.36 -3.63
CA GLY A 93 6.84 4.50 -4.57
C GLY A 93 7.80 5.30 -5.46
N PHE A 94 7.39 6.48 -5.93
CA PHE A 94 8.27 7.39 -6.68
C PHE A 94 9.42 7.92 -5.81
N ALA A 95 9.13 8.31 -4.57
CA ALA A 95 10.17 8.72 -3.62
C ALA A 95 11.17 7.58 -3.34
N LEU A 96 10.69 6.35 -3.16
CA LEU A 96 11.54 5.17 -3.00
C LEU A 96 12.44 4.97 -4.23
N LEU A 97 11.88 5.05 -5.43
CA LEU A 97 12.65 4.93 -6.67
C LEU A 97 13.77 5.96 -6.75
N GLN A 98 13.49 7.23 -6.39
CA GLN A 98 14.52 8.27 -6.35
C GLN A 98 15.64 7.95 -5.34
N THR A 99 15.29 7.42 -4.16
CA THR A 99 16.29 7.03 -3.16
C THR A 99 17.16 5.87 -3.66
N MET A 100 16.58 4.92 -4.39
CA MET A 100 17.32 3.79 -4.99
C MET A 100 18.24 4.24 -6.12
N MET A 101 17.84 5.24 -6.92
CA MET A 101 18.66 5.80 -8.01
C MET A 101 19.71 6.81 -7.52
N GLY A 102 19.83 7.04 -6.21
CA GLY A 102 20.86 7.90 -5.63
C GLY A 102 20.65 9.39 -5.92
N GLY A 103 19.41 9.84 -6.18
CA GLY A 103 19.09 11.26 -6.37
C GLY A 103 19.61 11.89 -7.66
N ARG A 104 19.96 11.10 -8.68
CA ARG A 104 20.28 11.63 -10.01
C ARG A 104 18.98 12.08 -10.70
N THR A 105 18.66 13.36 -10.56
CA THR A 105 17.67 14.07 -11.40
C THR A 105 18.41 15.16 -12.14
#